data_AF-A0A9X0QXV4-F1
#
_entry.id   AF-A0A9X0QXV4-F1
#
_cell.length_a   1.000
_cell.length_b   1.000
_cell.length_c   1.000
_cell.angle_alpha   90.00
_cell.angle_beta   90.00
_cell.angle_gamma   90.00
#
_symmetry.space_group_name_H-M   'P 1'
#
loop_
_entity.id
_entity.type
_entity.pdbx_description
1 polymer ?
#
loop_
_entity_poly.entity_id
_entity_poly.type
_entity_poly.pdbx_seq_one_letter_code
_entity_poly.pdbx_strand_id
1 'polypeptide(L)'
;MSSVPPRHDPPTDAEEEARRLRLHLRILRDFGRIALEDLEIGPLLQRAVAQVARATGVGHTKVMRYRSEQGDLLAEAGFGWRPGVIGRARFGIDAVSPRGVPCRPGNRC
;
A
#
# COMPACT_ATOMS: atom_id res chain seq x y z
N MET A 1 -53.60 -6.11 -18.05
CA MET A 1 -52.69 -7.14 -17.50
C MET A 1 -51.49 -6.42 -16.90
N SER A 2 -51.51 -6.13 -15.58
CA SER A 2 -50.40 -5.42 -14.94
C SER A 2 -49.32 -6.45 -14.58
N SER A 3 -48.17 -6.38 -15.25
CA SER A 3 -47.01 -7.20 -14.95
C SER A 3 -46.40 -6.73 -13.62
N VAL A 4 -46.41 -7.61 -12.62
CA VAL A 4 -45.71 -7.40 -11.35
C VAL A 4 -44.21 -7.55 -11.65
N PRO A 5 -43.35 -6.56 -11.35
CA PRO A 5 -41.92 -6.70 -11.55
C PRO A 5 -41.37 -7.83 -10.66
N PRO A 6 -40.37 -8.59 -11.12
CA PRO A 6 -39.82 -9.70 -10.36
C PRO A 6 -39.30 -9.19 -9.01
N ARG A 7 -39.76 -9.83 -7.92
CA ARG A 7 -39.19 -9.62 -6.59
C ARG A 7 -37.74 -10.10 -6.65
N HIS A 8 -36.80 -9.19 -6.42
CA HIS A 8 -35.41 -9.54 -6.21
C HIS A 8 -35.32 -10.01 -4.75
N ASP A 9 -35.27 -11.32 -4.55
CA ASP A 9 -34.97 -11.87 -3.23
C ASP A 9 -33.57 -11.38 -2.80
N PRO A 10 -33.38 -11.03 -1.53
CA PRO A 10 -32.08 -10.64 -1.03
C PRO A 10 -31.07 -11.76 -1.33
N PRO A 11 -29.86 -11.44 -1.79
CA PRO A 11 -28.86 -12.43 -2.12
C PRO A 11 -28.62 -13.31 -0.90
N THR A 12 -28.58 -14.61 -1.13
CA THR A 12 -28.26 -15.57 -0.08
C THR A 12 -26.83 -15.36 0.40
N ASP A 13 -26.52 -15.71 1.66
CA ASP A 13 -25.16 -15.59 2.21
C ASP A 13 -24.09 -16.24 1.30
N ALA A 14 -24.45 -17.36 0.67
CA ALA A 14 -23.60 -18.04 -0.30
C ALA A 14 -23.32 -17.22 -1.57
N GLU A 15 -24.30 -16.46 -2.06
CA GLU A 15 -24.14 -15.58 -3.23
C GLU A 15 -23.29 -14.35 -2.88
N GLU A 16 -23.44 -13.80 -1.67
CA GLU A 16 -22.60 -12.71 -1.18
C GLU A 16 -21.15 -13.14 -0.98
N GLU A 17 -20.95 -14.33 -0.42
CA GLU A 17 -19.62 -14.93 -0.24
C GLU A 17 -18.96 -15.22 -1.58
N ALA A 18 -19.70 -15.82 -2.53
CA ALA A 18 -19.22 -16.03 -3.89
C ALA A 18 -18.91 -14.71 -4.61
N ARG A 19 -19.69 -13.65 -4.36
CA ARG A 19 -19.41 -12.30 -4.88
C ARG A 19 -18.12 -11.72 -4.30
N ARG A 20 -17.91 -11.92 -3.00
CA ARG A 20 -16.70 -11.45 -2.27
C ARG A 20 -15.45 -12.20 -2.73
N LEU A 21 -15.54 -13.51 -2.95
CA LEU A 21 -14.46 -14.33 -3.50
C LEU A 21 -14.11 -13.91 -4.94
N ARG A 22 -15.12 -13.70 -5.80
CA ARG A 22 -14.91 -13.20 -7.17
C ARG A 22 -14.31 -11.81 -7.22
N LEU A 23 -14.57 -10.97 -6.22
CA LEU A 23 -13.93 -9.66 -6.09
C LEU A 23 -12.46 -9.82 -5.69
N HIS A 24 -12.16 -10.64 -4.68
CA HIS A 24 -10.79 -10.91 -4.24
C HIS A 24 -9.92 -11.50 -5.37
N LEU A 25 -10.43 -12.49 -6.09
CA LEU A 25 -9.71 -13.12 -7.20
C LEU A 25 -9.45 -12.12 -8.34
N ARG A 26 -10.37 -11.20 -8.61
CA ARG A 26 -10.15 -10.13 -9.59
C ARG A 26 -9.05 -9.18 -9.15
N ILE A 27 -9.06 -8.75 -7.89
CA ILE A 27 -8.02 -7.89 -7.32
C ILE A 27 -6.65 -8.57 -7.37
N LEU A 28 -6.57 -9.83 -6.98
CA LEU A 28 -5.32 -10.60 -7.01
C LEU A 28 -4.81 -10.83 -8.43
N ARG A 29 -5.69 -11.16 -9.38
CA ARG A 29 -5.33 -11.31 -10.79
C ARG A 29 -4.84 -9.98 -11.38
N ASP A 30 -5.53 -8.89 -11.09
CA ASP A 30 -5.16 -7.57 -11.62
C ASP A 30 -3.83 -7.09 -11.01
N PHE A 31 -3.60 -7.36 -9.72
CA PHE A 31 -2.32 -7.14 -9.05
C PHE A 31 -1.21 -8.01 -9.67
N GLY A 32 -1.47 -9.30 -9.89
CA GLY A 32 -0.52 -10.22 -10.53
C GLY A 32 -0.15 -9.80 -11.95
N ARG A 33 -1.12 -9.34 -12.75
CA ARG A 33 -0.85 -8.77 -14.08
C ARG A 33 0.05 -7.55 -14.01
N ILE A 34 -0.23 -6.63 -13.08
CA ILE A 34 0.60 -5.43 -12.85
C ILE A 34 2.02 -5.83 -12.38
N ALA A 35 2.15 -6.88 -11.59
CA ALA A 35 3.45 -7.37 -11.11
C ALA A 35 4.29 -8.04 -12.20
N LEU A 36 3.64 -8.65 -13.21
CA LEU A 36 4.29 -9.44 -14.27
C LEU A 36 4.60 -8.63 -15.54
N GLU A 37 3.89 -7.53 -15.79
CA GLU A 37 4.20 -6.59 -16.88
C GLU A 37 5.36 -5.68 -16.46
N ASP A 38 6.60 -6.18 -16.59
CA ASP A 38 7.86 -5.44 -16.67
C ASP A 38 7.95 -4.20 -15.77
N LEU A 39 7.65 -4.41 -14.49
CA LEU A 39 7.32 -3.33 -13.60
C LEU A 39 8.60 -2.68 -13.08
N GLU A 40 8.88 -1.48 -13.56
CA GLU A 40 9.71 -0.56 -12.80
C GLU A 40 9.11 -0.45 -11.39
N ILE A 41 9.80 -1.00 -10.40
CA ILE A 41 9.35 -1.06 -9.01
C ILE A 41 9.00 0.33 -8.48
N GLY A 42 9.69 1.38 -8.95
CA GLY A 42 9.44 2.77 -8.59
C GLY A 42 7.98 3.22 -8.82
N PRO A 43 7.47 3.21 -10.07
CA PRO A 43 6.07 3.49 -10.37
C PRO A 43 5.04 2.70 -9.54
N LEU A 44 5.28 1.42 -9.26
CA LEU A 44 4.40 0.62 -8.40
C LEU A 44 4.37 1.17 -6.97
N LEU A 45 5.54 1.34 -6.37
CA LEU A 45 5.67 1.85 -5.01
C LEU A 45 5.04 3.24 -4.89
N GLN A 46 5.19 4.09 -5.93
CA GLN A 46 4.58 5.42 -5.97
C GLN A 46 3.04 5.36 -5.98
N ARG A 47 2.44 4.43 -6.72
CA ARG A 47 0.98 4.21 -6.70
C ARG A 47 0.53 3.69 -5.34
N ALA A 48 1.28 2.76 -4.74
CA ALA A 48 0.97 2.19 -3.43
C ALA A 48 0.95 3.24 -2.32
N VAL A 49 1.99 4.08 -2.20
CA VAL A 49 2.03 5.14 -1.17
C VAL A 49 0.89 6.14 -1.32
N ALA A 50 0.47 6.46 -2.55
CA ALA A 50 -0.66 7.35 -2.80
C ALA A 50 -2.00 6.70 -2.40
N GLN A 51 -2.18 5.39 -2.64
CA GLN A 51 -3.38 4.66 -2.20
C GLN A 51 -3.45 4.59 -0.67
N VAL A 52 -2.33 4.29 0.01
CA VAL A 52 -2.27 4.24 1.47
C VAL A 52 -2.56 5.60 2.09
N ALA A 53 -2.00 6.69 1.54
CA ALA A 53 -2.28 8.04 2.02
C ALA A 53 -3.76 8.38 1.94
N ARG A 54 -4.44 8.01 0.84
CA ARG A 54 -5.89 8.20 0.69
C ARG A 54 -6.70 7.34 1.66
N ALA A 55 -6.35 6.06 1.79
CA ALA A 55 -7.09 5.12 2.63
C ALA A 55 -6.97 5.46 4.13
N THR A 56 -5.84 6.01 4.56
CA THR A 56 -5.56 6.34 5.97
C THR A 56 -5.77 7.81 6.31
N GLY A 57 -5.94 8.68 5.31
CA GLY A 57 -6.09 10.13 5.49
C GLY A 57 -4.81 10.85 5.92
N VAL A 58 -3.65 10.19 5.90
CA VAL A 58 -2.39 10.82 6.32
C VAL A 58 -1.84 11.72 5.21
N GLY A 59 -1.38 12.91 5.59
CA GLY A 59 -0.82 13.89 4.64
C GLY A 59 0.55 13.49 4.09
N HIS A 60 1.27 12.57 4.74
CA HIS A 60 2.61 12.15 4.34
C HIS A 60 2.77 10.64 4.44
N THR A 61 3.23 10.00 3.36
CA THR A 61 3.55 8.56 3.33
C THR A 61 4.84 8.37 2.55
N LYS A 62 5.70 7.44 2.94
CA LYS A 62 6.92 7.12 2.20
C LYS A 62 7.30 5.64 2.31
N VAL A 63 7.95 5.13 1.27
CA VAL A 63 8.67 3.85 1.27
C VAL A 63 10.16 4.16 1.22
N MET A 64 10.93 3.44 2.04
CA MET A 64 12.37 3.62 2.12
C MET A 64 13.08 2.30 1.81
N ARG A 65 14.09 2.34 0.94
CA ARG A 65 14.98 1.20 0.69
C ARG A 65 16.22 1.34 1.54
N TYR A 66 16.52 0.29 2.29
CA TYR A 66 17.79 0.16 2.97
C TYR A 66 18.91 -0.22 2.00
N ARG A 67 20.04 0.47 2.11
CA ARG A 67 21.22 0.25 1.27
C ARG A 67 22.40 -0.13 2.14
N SER A 68 22.64 -1.43 2.27
CA SER A 68 23.64 -1.99 3.17
C SER A 68 25.06 -1.48 2.90
N GLU A 69 25.43 -1.30 1.64
CA GLU A 69 26.74 -0.77 1.24
C GLU A 69 26.97 0.69 1.68
N GLN A 70 25.89 1.49 1.75
CA GLN A 70 25.97 2.90 2.13
C GLN A 70 25.58 3.14 3.60
N GLY A 71 25.02 2.14 4.28
CA GLY A 71 24.52 2.26 5.65
C GLY A 71 23.43 3.32 5.78
N ASP A 72 22.55 3.46 4.79
CA ASP A 72 21.49 4.47 4.80
C ASP A 72 20.16 4.00 4.21
N LEU A 73 19.13 4.82 4.38
CA LEU A 73 17.79 4.64 3.86
C LEU A 73 17.51 5.67 2.77
N LEU A 74 17.23 5.21 1.55
CA LEU A 74 16.80 6.06 0.45
C LEU A 74 15.28 6.12 0.40
N ALA A 75 14.69 7.32 0.36
CA ALA A 75 13.25 7.45 0.11
C ALA A 75 12.93 7.15 -1.37
N GLU A 76 12.35 5.98 -1.66
CA GLU A 76 12.11 5.52 -3.04
C GLU A 76 10.77 5.97 -3.60
N ALA A 77 9.77 6.09 -2.74
CA ALA A 77 8.44 6.54 -3.10
C ALA A 77 7.84 7.37 -1.96
N GLY A 78 6.98 8.33 -2.29
CA GLY A 78 6.23 9.04 -1.25
C GLY A 78 5.15 9.98 -1.74
N PHE A 79 4.23 10.29 -0.83
CA PHE A 79 3.10 11.18 -1.01
C PHE A 79 3.20 12.35 -0.03
N GLY A 80 2.86 13.57 -0.49
CA GLY A 80 2.85 14.79 0.33
C GLY A 80 4.23 15.41 0.61
N TRP A 81 5.32 14.82 0.11
CA TRP A 81 6.67 15.36 0.31
C TRP A 81 7.02 16.44 -0.71
N ARG A 82 7.93 17.33 -0.31
CA ARG A 82 8.47 18.36 -1.22
C ARG A 82 9.20 17.73 -2.41
N PRO A 83 9.23 18.39 -3.57
CA PRO A 83 10.04 17.97 -4.70
C PRO A 83 11.50 17.76 -4.28
N GLY A 84 12.12 16.69 -4.77
CA GLY A 84 13.51 16.35 -4.43
C GLY A 84 13.72 15.61 -3.12
N VAL A 85 12.66 15.22 -2.40
CA VAL A 85 12.77 14.26 -1.28
C VAL A 85 12.82 12.83 -1.80
N ILE A 86 11.88 12.46 -2.68
CA ILE A 86 11.82 11.12 -3.26
C ILE A 86 12.92 10.93 -4.31
N GLY A 87 13.61 9.80 -4.26
CA GLY A 87 14.74 9.43 -5.11
C GLY A 87 16.07 10.10 -4.76
N ARG A 88 16.11 11.01 -3.76
CA ARG A 88 17.32 11.79 -3.43
C ARG A 88 17.60 11.89 -1.94
N ALA A 89 16.57 11.98 -1.09
CA ALA A 89 16.75 12.09 0.36
C ALA A 89 17.26 10.76 0.93
N ARG A 90 18.36 10.87 1.66
CA ARG A 90 19.02 9.78 2.37
C ARG A 90 18.89 10.03 3.87
N PHE A 91 18.53 9.00 4.62
CA PHE A 91 18.41 9.05 6.07
C PHE A 91 19.41 8.06 6.64
N GLY A 92 20.27 8.50 7.57
CA GLY A 92 21.10 7.58 8.34
C GLY A 92 20.21 6.62 9.13
N ILE A 93 20.68 5.40 9.36
CA ILE A 93 19.97 4.42 10.20
C ILE A 93 19.89 4.92 11.66
N ASP A 94 20.77 5.86 12.00
CA ASP A 94 20.87 6.56 13.28
C ASP A 94 19.92 7.77 13.36
N ALA A 95 19.17 8.06 12.29
CA ALA A 95 18.17 9.11 12.28
C ALA A 95 16.95 8.63 13.08
N VAL A 96 17.06 8.80 14.40
CA VAL A 96 15.96 8.82 15.36
C VAL A 96 14.79 9.54 14.70
N SER A 97 13.80 8.76 14.29
CA SER A 97 12.48 9.28 13.97
C SER A 97 12.01 10.04 15.21
N PRO A 98 11.52 11.29 15.10
CA PRO A 98 10.89 11.97 16.24
C PRO A 98 9.71 11.18 16.84
N ARG A 99 9.27 10.08 16.22
CA ARG A 99 8.20 9.20 16.70
C ARG A 99 8.54 7.70 16.64
N GLY A 100 9.81 7.33 16.57
CA GLY A 100 10.23 5.93 16.54
C GLY A 100 11.30 5.68 17.58
N VAL A 101 10.89 5.37 18.81
CA VAL A 101 11.80 4.82 19.82
C VAL A 101 12.30 3.47 19.28
N PRO A 102 13.62 3.26 19.15
CA PRO A 102 14.14 1.94 18.79
C PRO A 102 13.87 0.97 19.95
N CYS A 103 13.07 -0.07 19.72
CA CYS A 103 13.03 -1.22 20.62
C CYS A 103 14.37 -1.97 20.51
N ARG A 104 15.19 -1.83 21.55
CA ARG A 104 16.44 -2.58 21.70
C ARG A 104 16.07 -4.00 22.17
N PRO A 105 16.47 -5.08 21.47
CA PRO A 105 16.27 -6.42 21.98
C PRO A 105 17.24 -6.62 23.16
N GLY A 106 16.71 -6.83 24.37
CA GLY A 106 17.57 -7.14 25.51
C GLY A 106 16.94 -7.07 26.89
N ASN A 107 16.01 -6.15 27.17
CA ASN A 107 15.46 -5.99 28.52
C ASN A 107 13.93 -5.81 28.43
N ARG A 108 13.21 -6.59 29.24
CA ARG A 108 11.74 -6.69 29.30
C ARG A 108 11.00 -5.36 29.09
N CYS A 109 10.11 -5.36 28.11
CA CYS A 109 8.84 -4.64 28.11
C CYS A 109 7.75 -5.68 27.81
#